data_AF-B4UWK5-F1
#
_entry.id   AF-B4UWK5-F1
#
_cell.length_a   1.000
_cell.length_b   1.000
_cell.length_c   1.000
_cell.angle_alpha   90.00
_cell.angle_beta   90.00
_cell.angle_gamma   90.00
#
_symmetry.space_group_name_H-M   'P 1'
#
loop_
_entity.id
_entity.type
_entity.pdbx_description
1 polymer ?
#
loop_
_entity_poly.entity_id
_entity_poly.type
_entity_poly.pdbx_seq_one_letter_code
_entity_poly.pdbx_strand_id
1 'polypeptide(L)' 'SDAELGLCIARVRRQNQGQDDVSIFQSILSQCQSKREITKDPPSEDDETKR' A
#
# COMPACT_ATOMS: atom_id res chain seq x y z
N SER A 1 9.87 -14.04 4.90
CA SER A 1 10.60 -15.21 4.34
C SER A 1 10.25 -15.36 2.86
N ASP A 2 11.04 -16.08 2.07
CA ASP A 2 10.79 -16.27 0.62
C ASP A 2 9.39 -16.84 0.33
N ALA A 3 8.86 -17.65 1.23
CA ALA A 3 7.50 -18.19 1.16
C ALA A 3 6.42 -17.10 1.21
N GLU A 4 6.59 -16.08 2.06
CA GLU A 4 5.64 -14.96 2.17
C GLU A 4 5.67 -14.09 0.92
N LEU A 5 6.85 -13.87 0.36
CA LEU A 5 7.02 -13.15 -0.90
C LEU A 5 6.35 -13.91 -2.05
N GLY A 6 6.54 -15.23 -2.14
CA GLY A 6 5.89 -16.08 -3.14
C GLY A 6 4.36 -16.04 -3.03
N LEU A 7 3.82 -16.10 -1.80
CA LEU A 7 2.38 -15.98 -1.54
C LEU A 7 1.82 -14.61 -1.95
N CYS A 8 2.57 -13.54 -1.71
CA CYS A 8 2.21 -12.19 -2.13
C CYS A 8 2.08 -12.11 -3.66
N ILE A 9 3.11 -12.57 -4.38
CA ILE A 9 3.15 -12.58 -5.85
C ILE A 9 1.98 -13.40 -6.42
N ALA A 10 1.69 -14.57 -5.87
CA ALA A 10 0.58 -15.41 -6.31
C ALA A 10 -0.79 -14.72 -6.15
N ARG A 11 -1.00 -14.01 -5.03
CA ARG A 11 -2.25 -13.24 -4.82
C ARG A 11 -2.39 -12.10 -5.81
N VAL A 12 -1.33 -11.33 -6.03
CA VAL A 12 -1.33 -10.22 -7.00
C VAL A 12 -1.65 -10.75 -8.40
N ARG A 13 -0.98 -11.81 -8.84
CA ARG A 13 -1.23 -12.45 -10.14
C ARG A 13 -2.69 -12.92 -10.28
N ARG A 14 -3.26 -13.50 -9.23
CA ARG A 14 -4.67 -13.93 -9.22
C ARG A 14 -5.64 -12.76 -9.30
N GLN A 15 -5.40 -11.68 -8.57
CA GLN A 15 -6.27 -10.50 -8.57
C GLN A 15 -6.29 -9.78 -9.91
N ASN A 16 -5.22 -9.88 -10.69
CA ASN A 16 -5.06 -9.20 -11.98
C ASN A 16 -5.06 -10.20 -13.15
N GLN A 17 -5.76 -11.32 -13.01
CA GLN A 17 -5.81 -12.36 -14.03
C GLN A 17 -6.34 -11.79 -15.36
N GLY A 18 -5.58 -11.98 -16.44
CA GLY A 18 -5.93 -11.46 -17.77
C GLY A 18 -5.42 -10.04 -18.07
N GLN A 19 -4.78 -9.37 -17.11
CA GLN A 19 -4.04 -8.13 -17.35
C GLN A 19 -2.58 -8.43 -17.71
N ASP A 20 -1.97 -7.57 -18.52
CA ASP A 20 -0.55 -7.66 -18.85
C ASP A 20 0.32 -7.19 -17.68
N ASP A 21 1.57 -7.67 -17.64
CA ASP A 21 2.49 -7.42 -16.52
C ASP A 21 2.78 -5.92 -16.30
N VAL A 22 2.71 -5.08 -17.34
CA VAL A 22 2.93 -3.63 -17.22
C VAL A 22 1.77 -2.97 -16.49
N SER A 23 0.53 -3.32 -16.84
CA SER A 23 -0.68 -2.84 -16.15
C SER A 23 -0.67 -3.22 -14.67
N ILE A 24 -0.30 -4.46 -14.35
CA ILE A 24 -0.20 -4.95 -12.96
C ILE A 24 0.83 -4.13 -12.16
N PHE A 25 1.99 -3.88 -12.77
CA PHE A 25 3.06 -3.11 -12.15
C PHE A 25 2.63 -1.65 -11.87
N GLN A 26 1.95 -1.00 -12.82
CA GLN A 26 1.44 0.35 -12.63
C GLN A 26 0.40 0.43 -11.51
N SER A 27 -0.51 -0.54 -11.43
CA SER A 27 -1.50 -0.61 -10.34
C SER A 27 -0.85 -0.74 -8.96
N ILE A 28 0.20 -1.55 -8.84
CA ILE A 28 0.96 -1.67 -7.57
C ILE A 28 1.62 -0.33 -7.21
N LEU A 29 2.30 0.31 -8.17
CA LEU A 29 2.97 1.59 -7.94
C LEU A 29 1.98 2.67 -7.49
N SER A 30 0.83 2.77 -8.16
CA SER A 30 -0.22 3.73 -7.81
C SER A 30 -0.75 3.49 -6.38
N GLN A 31 -0.93 2.24 -5.97
CA GLN A 31 -1.36 1.92 -4.60
C GLN A 31 -0.29 2.29 -3.56
N CYS A 32 0.98 2.04 -3.84
CA CYS A 32 2.09 2.43 -2.97
C CYS A 32 2.25 3.94 -2.83
N GLN A 33 1.89 4.70 -3.87
CA GLN A 33 1.89 6.17 -3.85
C GLN A 33 0.67 6.72 -3.11
N SER A 34 -0.52 6.17 -3.36
CA SER A 34 -1.76 6.58 -2.69
C SER A 34 -1.71 6.35 -1.17
N LYS A 35 -1.12 5.23 -0.71
CA LYS A 35 -0.94 4.98 0.73
C LYS A 35 -0.04 6.02 1.42
N ARG A 36 0.87 6.68 0.68
CA ARG A 36 1.74 7.73 1.20
C ARG A 36 0.99 9.04 1.49
N GLU A 37 -0.15 9.28 0.85
CA GLU A 37 -0.99 10.45 1.15
C GLU A 37 -1.88 10.27 2.38
N ILE A 38 -2.16 9.03 2.79
CA ILE A 38 -3.05 8.73 3.93
C ILE A 38 -2.29 8.87 5.27
N THR A 39 -0.96 8.82 5.27
CA THR A 39 -0.13 9.17 6.43
C THR A 39 0.13 10.68 6.46
N LYS A 40 -0.93 11.50 6.40
CA LYS A 40 -0.89 12.79 7.09
C LYS A 40 -1.21 12.45 8.53
N ASP A 41 -0.23 12.59 9.42
CA ASP A 41 -0.46 12.53 10.86
C ASP A 41 -1.76 13.27 11.21
N PRO A 42 -2.62 12.71 12.08
CA PRO A 42 -3.73 13.50 12.60
C PRO A 42 -3.13 14.79 13.20
N PRO A 43 -3.79 15.96 13.05
CA PRO A 43 -3.36 17.13 13.81
C PRO A 43 -3.32 16.71 15.28
N SER A 44 -2.16 16.85 15.92
CA SER A 44 -2.04 16.54 17.34
C SER A 44 -2.91 17.53 18.11
N GLU A 45 -4.14 17.13 18.44
CA GLU A 45 -4.90 17.76 19.50
C GLU A 45 -4.33 17.26 20.83
N ASP A 46 -3.23 17.88 21.26
CA ASP A 46 -2.88 17.93 22.69
C ASP A 46 -2.90 19.40 23.11
N ASP A 47 -4.13 19.94 23.15
CA ASP A 47 -4.48 20.99 24.08
C ASP A 47 -4.82 20.32 25.42
N GLU A 48 -3.88 20.33 26.37
CA GLU A 48 -4.17 20.44 27.80
C GLU A 48 -2.94 21.01 28.53
N THR A 49 -3.02 22.31 28.82
CA THR A 49 -2.76 22.93 30.12
C THR A 49 -1.95 22.10 31.14
N LYS A 50 -0.80 22.63 31.59
CA LYS A 50 -0.33 22.72 33.00
C LYS A 50 1.20 22.63 33.15
N ARG A 51 1.88 23.78 33.21
CA ARG A 51 2.65 24.29 34.36
C ARG A 51 3.35 25.60 34.02
#